data_AF-A0A3S4KFM5-F1
#
_entry.id   AF-A0A3S4KFM5-F1
#
_cell.length_a   1.000
_cell.length_b   1.000
_cell.length_c   1.000
_cell.angle_alpha   90.00
_cell.angle_beta   90.00
_cell.angle_gamma   90.00
#
_symmetry.space_group_name_H-M   'P 1'
#
loop_
_entity.id
_entity.type
_entity.pdbx_description
1 polymer ?
#
loop_
_entity_poly.entity_id
_entity_poly.type
_entity_poly.pdbx_seq_one_letter_code
_entity_poly.pdbx_strand_id
1 'polypeptide(L)' 'MIIVTGGAGFIGSNIVKALNDKGITDILVVDNLKDGTKFCKPG' A
#
# COMPACT_ATOMS: atom_id res chain seq x y z
N MET A 1 12.51 5.78 5.57
CA MET A 1 11.16 5.56 6.12
C MET A 1 10.14 6.48 5.44
N ILE A 2 9.24 5.91 4.64
CA ILE A 2 8.09 6.60 4.05
C ILE A 2 6.81 6.09 4.72
N ILE A 3 5.87 6.98 5.05
CA ILE A 3 4.57 6.58 5.60
C ILE A 3 3.50 6.75 4.52
N VAL A 4 2.70 5.71 4.27
CA VAL A 4 1.58 5.73 3.33
C VAL A 4 0.29 5.44 4.09
N THR A 5 -0.52 6.48 4.30
CA THR A 5 -1.89 6.35 4.83
C THR A 5 -2.85 5.92 3.72
N GLY A 6 -3.77 5.01 3.98
CA GLY A 6 -4.64 4.43 2.95
C GLY A 6 -3.89 3.50 1.98
N GLY A 7 -2.72 2.96 2.40
CA GLY A 7 -1.83 2.17 1.55
C GLY A 7 -2.36 0.82 1.10
N ALA A 8 -3.46 0.32 1.69
CA ALA A 8 -4.17 -0.88 1.24
C ALA A 8 -5.34 -0.57 0.28
N GLY A 9 -5.66 0.72 0.07
CA GLY A 9 -6.64 1.17 -0.92
C GLY A 9 -6.13 1.12 -2.36
N PHE A 10 -7.00 1.48 -3.31
CA PHE A 10 -6.67 1.44 -4.75
C PHE A 10 -5.44 2.28 -5.11
N ILE A 11 -5.41 3.55 -4.69
CA ILE A 11 -4.29 4.46 -5.00
C ILE A 11 -3.08 4.09 -4.14
N GLY A 12 -3.28 3.88 -2.83
CA GLY A 12 -2.21 3.62 -1.89
C GLY A 12 -1.39 2.38 -2.24
N SER A 13 -2.05 1.30 -2.66
CA SER A 13 -1.36 0.06 -3.07
C SER A 13 -0.51 0.25 -4.33
N ASN A 14 -0.95 1.07 -5.28
CA ASN A 14 -0.15 1.42 -6.47
C ASN A 14 1.04 2.33 -6.12
N ILE A 15 0.89 3.24 -5.17
CA ILE A 15 2.01 4.04 -4.65
C ILE A 15 3.06 3.14 -3.99
N VAL A 16 2.63 2.23 -3.10
CA VAL A 16 3.55 1.26 -2.45
C VAL A 16 4.24 0.41 -3.50
N LYS A 17 3.53 -0.04 -4.54
CA LYS A 17 4.13 -0.77 -5.66
C LYS A 17 5.18 0.05 -6.41
N ALA A 18 4.88 1.31 -6.76
CA ALA A 18 5.83 2.16 -7.47
C ALA A 18 7.08 2.49 -6.63
N LEU A 19 6.93 2.60 -5.30
CA LEU A 19 8.05 2.77 -4.38
C LEU A 19 8.91 1.49 -4.31
N ASN A 20 8.29 0.32 -4.21
CA ASN A 20 8.98 -0.96 -4.27
C ASN A 20 9.72 -1.15 -5.60
N ASP A 21 9.11 -0.81 -6.74
CA ASP A 21 9.72 -0.90 -8.07
C ASP A 21 10.93 0.06 -8.21
N LYS A 22 11.03 1.09 -7.35
CA LYS A 22 12.18 2.01 -7.23
C LYS A 22 13.22 1.54 -6.19
N GLY A 23 13.05 0.37 -5.59
CA GLY A 23 13.95 -0.19 -4.57
C GLY A 23 13.75 0.40 -3.16
N ILE A 24 12.68 1.17 -2.94
CA ILE A 24 12.36 1.72 -1.63
C ILE A 24 11.45 0.72 -0.91
N THR A 25 11.97 0.08 0.13
CA THR A 25 11.27 -0.97 0.87
C THR A 25 10.93 -0.58 2.31
N ASP A 26 11.58 0.45 2.85
CA ASP A 26 11.33 0.98 4.18
C ASP A 26 10.08 1.88 4.20
N ILE A 27 8.92 1.22 4.09
CA ILE A 27 7.59 1.83 3.97
C ILE A 27 6.69 1.35 5.11
N LEU A 28 6.18 2.29 5.91
CA LEU A 28 5.13 2.05 6.90
C LEU A 28 3.76 2.36 6.30
N VAL A 29 2.94 1.32 6.11
CA VAL A 29 1.56 1.47 5.63
C VAL A 29 0.61 1.58 6.82
N VAL A 30 -0.24 2.61 6.80
CA VAL A 30 -1.30 2.82 7.79
C VAL A 30 -2.64 2.79 7.07
N ASP A 31 -3.55 1.90 7.46
CA ASP A 31 -4.86 1.79 6.81
C ASP A 31 -5.95 1.40 7.83
N ASN A 32 -7.19 1.81 7.56
CA ASN A 32 -8.35 1.36 8.32
C ASN A 32 -8.98 0.18 7.59
N LEU A 33 -8.54 -1.02 7.99
CA LEU A 33 -8.87 -2.29 7.36
C LEU A 33 -10.34 -2.74 7.51
N LYS A 34 -11.28 -1.87 7.88
CA LYS A 34 -12.68 -2.21 8.15
C LYS A 34 -13.54 -2.47 6.92
N ASP A 35 -13.16 -1.97 5.75
CA ASP A 35 -13.88 -2.27 4.49
C ASP A 35 -13.23 -3.42 3.73
N GLY A 36 -14.03 -4.45 3.41
CA GLY A 36 -13.61 -5.71 2.78
C GLY A 36 -13.34 -5.63 1.27
N THR A 37 -13.58 -4.47 0.64
CA THR A 37 -13.24 -4.18 -0.77
C THR A 37 -11.77 -3.81 -0.94
N LYS A 38 -10.89 -4.54 -0.24
CA LYS A 38 -9.46 -4.44 -0.49
C LYS A 38 -9.17 -5.21 -1.74
N PHE A 39 -8.50 -4.57 -2.69
CA PHE A 39 -7.89 -5.25 -3.82
C PHE A 39 -6.76 -6.16 -3.30
N CYS A 40 -7.15 -7.30 -2.76
CA CYS A 40 -6.31 -8.46 -2.60
C CYS A 40 -5.95 -8.90 -4.03
N LYS A 41 -4.75 -8.56 -4.49
CA LYS A 41 -4.17 -9.30 -5.62
C LYS A 41 -3.93 -10.73 -5.12
N PRO A 42 -4.57 -11.75 -5.71
CA PRO A 42 -4.13 -13.12 -5.48
C PRO A 42 -2.73 -13.21 -6.11
N GLY A 43 -1.74 -13.47 -5.26
CA GLY A 43 -0.44 -13.96 -5.66
C GLY A 43 -0.49 -15.47 -5.80
#